data_AF-A0A380ZGL3-F1
#
_entry.id   AF-A0A380ZGL3-F1
#
_cell.length_a   1.000
_cell.length_b   1.000
_cell.length_c   1.000
_cell.angle_alpha   90.00
_cell.angle_beta   90.00
_cell.angle_gamma   90.00
#
_symmetry.space_group_name_H-M   'P 1'
#
loop_
_entity.id
_entity.type
_entity.pdbx_description
1 polymer ?
#
loop_
_entity_poly.entity_id
_entity_poly.type
_entity_poly.pdbx_seq_one_letter_code
_entity_poly.pdbx_strand_id
1 'polypeptide(L)'
;MKSVYKDPQFAALKIEQTILAGKGDKLPDILDKAPDRAGELRGSDRLIDQFKTAGRERKEAFYNVPLVISTVRKLQSFYKNSYEIYMDRVPREREQLKVEVLSLSKEAVAFMKAVETGRESYSKIPEQVNKEFSKLQSALDKRFGQNAIHKQDFDLSKAIPQNKPQDKKLMNKFQTAVKFLQQRYVEEQNNAIAQIKSKDVTR
;
A
#
# COMPACT_ATOMS: atom_id res chain seq x y z
N MET A 1 13.90 -19.55 -19.38
CA MET A 1 15.04 -18.84 -20.01
C MET A 1 16.18 -19.78 -20.38
N LYS A 2 16.83 -20.49 -19.42
CA LYS A 2 17.99 -21.37 -19.68
C LYS A 2 17.74 -22.55 -20.63
N SER A 3 16.51 -23.03 -20.67
CA SER A 3 16.08 -24.13 -21.55
C SER A 3 15.76 -23.69 -22.98
N VAL A 4 15.66 -22.37 -23.24
CA VAL A 4 15.21 -21.82 -24.53
C VAL A 4 16.32 -21.03 -25.23
N TYR A 5 17.04 -20.19 -24.50
CA TYR A 5 18.05 -19.31 -25.05
C TYR A 5 19.47 -19.79 -24.77
N LYS A 6 20.36 -19.55 -25.73
CA LYS A 6 21.80 -19.80 -25.60
C LYS A 6 22.45 -18.85 -24.61
N ASP A 7 22.04 -17.58 -24.60
CA ASP A 7 22.33 -16.61 -23.53
C ASP A 7 21.04 -16.23 -22.79
N PRO A 8 20.77 -16.86 -21.63
CA PRO A 8 19.57 -16.61 -20.85
C PRO A 8 19.56 -15.23 -20.18
N GLN A 9 20.72 -14.65 -19.87
CA GLN A 9 20.83 -13.36 -19.18
C GLN A 9 20.54 -12.22 -20.16
N PHE A 10 21.15 -12.28 -21.34
CA PHE A 10 20.88 -11.33 -22.41
C PHE A 10 19.39 -11.29 -22.79
N ALA A 11 18.78 -12.47 -22.96
CA ALA A 11 17.36 -12.56 -23.28
C ALA A 11 16.46 -11.98 -22.19
N ALA A 12 16.79 -12.23 -20.91
CA ALA A 12 16.05 -11.66 -19.78
C ALA A 12 16.14 -10.13 -19.75
N LEU A 13 17.34 -9.57 -19.91
CA LEU A 13 17.55 -8.12 -19.94
C LEU A 13 16.78 -7.45 -21.09
N LYS A 14 16.80 -8.04 -22.28
CA LYS A 14 16.08 -7.49 -23.44
C LYS A 14 14.57 -7.49 -23.23
N ILE A 15 14.03 -8.54 -22.62
CA ILE A 15 12.61 -8.64 -22.25
C ILE A 15 12.25 -7.58 -21.22
N GLU A 16 13.04 -7.44 -20.16
CA GLU A 16 12.84 -6.43 -19.11
C GLU A 16 12.88 -5.00 -19.68
N GLN A 17 13.89 -4.67 -20.48
CA GLN A 17 14.00 -3.36 -21.13
C GLN A 17 12.79 -3.06 -22.03
N THR A 18 12.27 -4.06 -22.74
CA THR A 18 11.10 -3.89 -23.60
C THR A 18 9.82 -3.63 -22.80
N ILE A 19 9.69 -4.28 -21.63
CA ILE A 19 8.58 -4.03 -20.70
C ILE A 19 8.70 -2.62 -20.11
N LEU A 20 9.88 -2.22 -19.64
CA LEU A 20 10.13 -0.89 -19.09
C LEU A 20 9.96 0.23 -20.11
N ALA A 21 10.23 -0.03 -21.40
CA ALA A 21 9.99 0.90 -22.50
C ALA A 21 8.50 1.04 -22.89
N GLY A 22 7.58 0.43 -22.13
CA GLY A 22 6.14 0.50 -22.40
C GLY A 22 5.66 -0.32 -23.60
N LYS A 23 6.51 -1.20 -24.14
CA LYS A 23 6.19 -2.09 -25.26
C LYS A 23 5.95 -3.53 -24.80
N GLY A 24 5.72 -3.72 -23.50
CA GLY A 24 5.47 -5.02 -22.89
C GLY A 24 4.25 -5.72 -23.49
N ASP A 25 3.11 -5.04 -23.62
CA ASP A 25 1.83 -5.69 -23.93
C ASP A 25 1.83 -6.60 -25.17
N LYS A 26 2.61 -6.24 -26.20
CA LYS A 26 2.72 -7.01 -27.45
C LYS A 26 3.85 -8.04 -27.44
N LEU A 27 4.73 -8.01 -26.44
CA LEU A 27 5.91 -8.85 -26.36
C LEU A 27 5.58 -10.35 -26.31
N PRO A 28 4.56 -10.84 -25.56
CA PRO A 28 4.20 -12.26 -25.56
C PRO A 28 3.79 -12.75 -26.95
N ASP A 29 2.99 -11.97 -27.68
CA ASP A 29 2.51 -12.32 -29.02
C ASP A 29 3.63 -12.26 -30.07
N ILE A 30 4.58 -11.34 -29.86
CA ILE A 30 5.80 -11.26 -30.66
C ILE A 30 6.67 -12.49 -30.44
N LEU A 31 6.85 -12.93 -29.19
CA LEU A 31 7.67 -14.09 -28.84
C LEU A 31 7.02 -15.42 -29.23
N ASP A 32 5.69 -15.47 -29.31
CA ASP A 32 4.95 -16.62 -29.85
C ASP A 32 5.26 -16.84 -31.34
N LYS A 33 5.34 -15.74 -32.10
CA LYS A 33 5.64 -15.78 -33.55
C LYS A 33 7.12 -15.84 -33.88
N ALA A 34 7.96 -15.20 -33.06
CA ALA A 34 9.38 -15.01 -33.30
C ALA A 34 10.14 -15.04 -31.95
N PRO A 35 10.36 -16.24 -31.37
CA PRO A 35 11.01 -16.38 -30.07
C PRO A 35 12.49 -15.94 -30.09
N ASP A 36 13.13 -15.98 -31.25
CA ASP A 36 14.49 -15.48 -31.51
C ASP A 36 14.66 -13.97 -31.27
N ARG A 37 13.56 -13.19 -31.26
CA ARG A 37 13.62 -11.74 -31.00
C ARG A 37 14.12 -11.39 -29.59
N ALA A 38 13.88 -12.24 -28.61
CA ALA A 38 14.45 -12.07 -27.27
C ALA A 38 15.93 -12.49 -27.20
N GLY A 39 16.35 -13.47 -27.99
CA GLY A 39 17.74 -13.91 -28.07
C GLY A 39 17.90 -15.16 -28.92
N GLU A 40 19.15 -15.51 -29.25
CA GLU A 40 19.46 -16.73 -30.00
C GLU A 40 18.97 -17.96 -29.23
N LEU A 41 18.11 -18.77 -29.84
CA LEU A 41 17.63 -20.02 -29.21
C LEU A 41 18.77 -21.04 -29.17
N ARG A 42 18.69 -21.91 -28.17
CA ARG A 42 19.63 -23.02 -28.01
C ARG A 42 19.50 -24.02 -29.17
N GLY A 43 20.61 -24.71 -29.48
CA GLY A 43 20.69 -25.69 -30.57
C GLY A 43 20.94 -25.08 -31.95
N SER A 44 20.89 -25.93 -32.98
CA SER A 44 21.13 -25.54 -34.38
C SER A 44 19.88 -25.77 -35.23
N ASP A 45 19.61 -24.84 -36.14
CA ASP A 45 18.53 -24.93 -37.13
C ASP A 45 18.98 -25.50 -38.47
N ARG A 46 20.29 -25.81 -38.60
CA ARG A 46 20.83 -26.33 -39.85
C ARG A 46 20.31 -27.73 -40.10
N LEU A 47 19.84 -28.00 -41.33
CA LEU A 47 19.35 -29.32 -41.75
C LEU A 47 20.36 -30.44 -41.44
N ILE A 48 21.65 -30.19 -41.65
CA ILE A 48 22.74 -31.13 -41.37
C ILE A 48 22.93 -31.44 -39.87
N ASP A 49 22.40 -30.61 -38.98
CA ASP A 49 22.53 -30.74 -37.53
C ASP A 49 21.24 -31.22 -36.86
N GLN A 50 20.14 -31.37 -37.62
CA GLN A 50 18.84 -31.80 -37.10
C GLN A 50 18.88 -33.20 -36.47
N PHE A 51 19.72 -34.09 -37.00
CA PHE A 51 19.91 -35.45 -36.47
C PHE A 51 20.98 -35.52 -35.36
N LYS A 52 21.66 -34.41 -35.07
CA LYS A 52 22.67 -34.31 -34.02
C LYS A 52 22.05 -33.85 -32.69
N THR A 53 22.87 -33.85 -31.65
CA THR A 53 22.53 -33.29 -30.32
C THR A 53 22.02 -31.85 -30.44
N ALA A 54 22.64 -31.03 -31.28
CA ALA A 54 22.24 -29.63 -31.50
C ALA A 54 20.82 -29.49 -32.07
N GLY A 55 20.36 -30.42 -32.93
CA GLY A 55 18.99 -30.45 -33.43
C GLY A 55 17.97 -30.87 -32.36
N ARG A 56 18.36 -31.77 -31.44
CA ARG A 56 17.52 -32.13 -30.27
C ARG A 56 17.38 -30.95 -29.31
N GLU A 57 18.47 -30.26 -29.01
CA GLU A 57 18.44 -29.05 -28.18
C GLU A 57 17.55 -27.95 -28.78
N ARG A 58 17.52 -27.82 -30.11
CA ARG A 58 16.64 -26.88 -30.81
C ARG A 58 15.15 -27.23 -30.63
N LYS A 59 14.80 -28.52 -30.74
CA LYS A 59 13.42 -28.99 -30.51
C LYS A 59 12.98 -28.76 -29.07
N GLU A 60 13.86 -29.04 -28.10
CA GLU A 60 13.59 -28.79 -26.69
C GLU A 60 13.43 -27.30 -26.38
N ALA A 61 14.23 -26.44 -27.03
CA ALA A 61 14.10 -24.99 -26.90
C ALA A 61 12.72 -24.52 -27.34
N PHE A 62 12.24 -24.95 -28.51
CA PHE A 62 10.90 -24.63 -29.01
C PHE A 62 9.78 -25.14 -28.10
N TYR A 63 9.90 -26.36 -27.59
CA TYR A 63 8.91 -26.92 -26.66
C TYR A 63 8.76 -26.08 -25.39
N ASN A 64 9.83 -25.44 -24.93
CA ASN A 64 9.85 -24.62 -23.72
C ASN A 64 9.51 -23.12 -23.97
N VAL A 65 9.28 -22.69 -25.22
CA VAL A 65 8.90 -21.30 -25.54
C VAL A 65 7.59 -20.87 -24.85
N PRO A 66 6.50 -21.67 -24.85
CA PRO A 66 5.25 -21.29 -24.17
C PRO A 66 5.44 -21.01 -22.67
N LEU A 67 6.33 -21.75 -22.01
CA LEU A 67 6.67 -21.52 -20.60
C LEU A 67 7.34 -20.15 -20.41
N VAL A 68 8.26 -19.76 -21.29
CA VAL A 68 8.87 -18.42 -21.27
C VAL A 68 7.80 -17.35 -21.49
N ILE A 69 6.91 -17.51 -22.47
CA ILE A 69 5.83 -16.56 -22.76
C ILE A 69 4.93 -16.37 -21.54
N SER A 70 4.55 -17.45 -20.86
CA SER A 70 3.73 -17.36 -19.63
C SER A 70 4.45 -16.60 -18.50
N THR A 71 5.77 -16.75 -18.40
CA THR A 71 6.60 -16.06 -17.41
C THR A 71 6.68 -14.56 -17.74
N VAL A 72 6.81 -14.21 -19.02
CA VAL A 72 6.80 -12.82 -19.50
C VAL A 72 5.45 -12.16 -19.21
N ARG A 73 4.33 -12.84 -19.46
CA ARG A 73 2.99 -12.32 -19.11
C ARG A 73 2.87 -12.03 -17.61
N LYS A 74 3.34 -12.94 -16.75
CA LYS A 74 3.35 -12.72 -15.29
C LYS A 74 4.18 -11.50 -14.91
N LEU A 75 5.36 -11.34 -15.50
CA LEU A 75 6.23 -10.19 -15.25
C LEU A 75 5.54 -8.88 -15.65
N GLN A 76 4.85 -8.86 -16.79
CA GLN A 76 4.08 -7.71 -17.26
C GLN A 76 2.94 -7.35 -16.31
N SER A 77 2.16 -8.34 -15.88
CA SER A 77 1.09 -8.13 -14.90
C SER A 77 1.64 -7.59 -13.58
N PHE A 78 2.81 -8.07 -13.14
CA PHE A 78 3.47 -7.56 -11.94
C PHE A 78 3.86 -6.08 -12.09
N TYR A 79 4.54 -5.70 -13.17
CA TYR A 79 4.91 -4.30 -13.40
C TYR A 79 3.69 -3.40 -13.53
N LYS A 80 2.67 -3.82 -14.30
CA LYS A 80 1.43 -3.06 -14.48
C LYS A 80 0.72 -2.84 -13.15
N ASN A 81 0.50 -3.89 -12.36
CA ASN A 81 -0.17 -3.80 -11.08
C ASN A 81 0.63 -2.95 -10.08
N SER A 82 1.97 -3.09 -10.05
CA SER A 82 2.81 -2.24 -9.21
C SER A 82 2.71 -0.77 -9.62
N TYR A 83 2.75 -0.48 -10.92
CA TYR A 83 2.63 0.88 -11.46
C TYR A 83 1.27 1.49 -11.16
N GLU A 84 0.18 0.74 -11.31
CA GLU A 84 -1.18 1.16 -10.93
C GLU A 84 -1.26 1.45 -9.43
N ILE A 85 -0.70 0.60 -8.57
CA ILE A 85 -0.62 0.85 -7.12
C ILE A 85 0.13 2.15 -6.82
N TYR A 86 1.28 2.39 -7.47
CA TYR A 86 2.07 3.61 -7.30
C TYR A 86 1.35 4.84 -7.84
N MET A 87 0.72 4.75 -9.01
CA MET A 87 0.02 5.86 -9.64
C MET A 87 -1.26 6.23 -8.91
N ASP A 88 -1.99 5.25 -8.37
CA ASP A 88 -3.17 5.51 -7.56
C ASP A 88 -2.83 5.99 -6.15
N ARG A 89 -1.61 5.74 -5.67
CA ARG A 89 -1.16 6.26 -4.36
C ARG A 89 -1.15 7.78 -4.33
N VAL A 90 -0.67 8.44 -5.40
CA VAL A 90 -0.57 9.90 -5.47
C VAL A 90 -1.94 10.62 -5.41
N PRO A 91 -2.96 10.26 -6.21
CA PRO A 91 -4.30 10.86 -6.11
C PRO A 91 -4.96 10.50 -4.78
N ARG A 92 -4.81 9.27 -4.26
CA ARG A 92 -5.27 8.92 -2.91
C ARG A 92 -4.63 9.81 -1.84
N GLU A 93 -3.32 10.02 -1.88
CA GLU A 93 -2.61 10.93 -0.98
C GLU A 93 -3.10 12.38 -1.15
N ARG A 94 -3.35 12.84 -2.39
CA ARG A 94 -3.90 14.18 -2.66
C ARG A 94 -5.31 14.34 -2.13
N GLU A 95 -6.19 13.35 -2.30
CA GLU A 95 -7.54 13.35 -1.73
C GLU A 95 -7.51 13.34 -0.20
N GLN A 96 -6.62 12.54 0.39
CA GLN A 96 -6.40 12.52 1.84
C GLN A 96 -5.83 13.84 2.36
N LEU A 97 -5.03 14.56 1.56
CA LEU A 97 -4.47 15.88 1.92
C LEU A 97 -5.44 17.05 1.65
N LYS A 98 -6.51 16.86 0.87
CA LYS A 98 -7.57 17.87 0.68
C LYS A 98 -8.43 18.07 1.92
N VAL A 99 -8.46 17.10 2.83
CA VAL A 99 -9.20 17.23 4.09
C VAL A 99 -8.38 18.10 5.04
N GLU A 100 -8.79 19.36 5.19
CA GLU A 100 -8.24 20.25 6.20
C GLU A 100 -8.43 19.60 7.59
N VAL A 101 -7.31 19.25 8.22
CA VAL A 101 -7.32 18.93 9.64
C VAL A 101 -7.53 20.26 10.36
N LEU A 102 -8.77 20.50 10.77
CA LEU A 102 -9.16 21.70 11.51
C LEU A 102 -8.19 21.91 12.69
N SER A 103 -7.60 23.09 12.78
CA SER A 103 -6.78 23.46 13.94
C SER A 103 -7.68 23.51 15.16
N LEU A 104 -7.45 22.65 16.14
CA LEU A 104 -8.13 22.69 17.44
C LEU A 104 -8.00 24.10 18.07
N SER A 105 -9.07 24.60 18.67
CA SER A 105 -9.05 25.87 19.39
C SER A 105 -8.08 25.83 20.58
N LYS A 106 -7.66 27.00 21.06
CA LYS A 106 -6.81 27.10 22.26
C LYS A 106 -7.48 26.47 23.48
N GLU A 107 -8.81 26.55 23.56
CA GLU A 107 -9.65 25.96 24.60
C GLU A 107 -9.61 24.43 24.54
N ALA A 108 -9.80 23.85 23.36
CA ALA A 108 -9.70 22.40 23.17
C ALA A 108 -8.31 21.87 23.54
N VAL A 109 -7.24 22.59 23.16
CA VAL A 109 -5.87 22.22 23.52
C VAL A 109 -5.61 22.35 25.03
N ALA A 110 -6.18 23.36 25.69
CA ALA A 110 -6.06 23.54 27.13
C ALA A 110 -6.79 22.43 27.90
N PHE A 111 -7.99 22.06 27.45
CA PHE A 111 -8.78 20.96 28.02
C PHE A 111 -8.03 19.63 27.91
N MET A 112 -7.43 19.31 26.75
CA MET A 112 -6.62 18.09 26.59
C MET A 112 -5.49 18.02 27.63
N LYS A 113 -4.78 19.12 27.86
CA LYS A 113 -3.72 19.19 28.88
C LYS A 113 -4.26 19.07 30.31
N ALA A 114 -5.44 19.62 30.57
CA ALA A 114 -6.09 19.53 31.88
C ALA A 114 -6.50 18.08 32.19
N VAL A 115 -6.96 17.34 31.18
CA VAL A 115 -7.23 15.90 31.31
C VAL A 115 -5.95 15.09 31.48
N GLU A 116 -4.90 15.35 30.70
CA GLU A 116 -3.59 14.68 30.86
C GLU A 116 -2.99 14.89 32.26
N THR A 117 -3.23 16.04 32.88
CA THR A 117 -2.77 16.36 34.25
C THR A 117 -3.75 15.90 35.34
N GLY A 118 -4.84 15.22 34.97
CA GLY A 118 -5.85 14.69 35.90
C GLY A 118 -6.74 15.74 36.57
N ARG A 119 -6.71 17.00 36.10
CA ARG A 119 -7.55 18.10 36.63
C ARG A 119 -8.97 18.05 36.10
N GLU A 120 -9.15 17.51 34.90
CA GLU A 120 -10.45 17.34 34.25
C GLU A 120 -10.63 15.89 33.82
N SER A 121 -11.89 15.49 33.62
CA SER A 121 -12.25 14.14 33.19
C SER A 121 -12.92 14.18 31.83
N TYR A 122 -12.82 13.09 31.06
CA TYR A 122 -13.45 12.95 29.75
C TYR A 122 -14.99 13.09 29.80
N SER A 123 -15.61 12.91 30.97
CA SER A 123 -17.04 13.11 31.19
C SER A 123 -17.47 14.58 31.29
N LYS A 124 -16.54 15.53 31.46
CA LYS A 124 -16.82 16.96 31.67
C LYS A 124 -16.43 17.85 30.47
N ILE A 125 -16.34 17.27 29.27
CA ILE A 125 -15.96 18.02 28.07
C ILE A 125 -17.02 19.08 27.76
N PRO A 126 -16.66 20.37 27.63
CA PRO A 126 -17.58 21.42 27.19
C PRO A 126 -18.18 21.11 25.82
N GLU A 127 -19.47 21.40 25.61
CA GLU A 127 -20.17 21.04 24.38
C GLU A 127 -19.49 21.58 23.12
N GLN A 128 -18.95 22.81 23.19
CA GLN A 128 -18.22 23.44 22.11
C GLN A 128 -16.93 22.67 21.74
N VAL A 129 -16.18 22.25 22.74
CA VAL A 129 -14.95 21.46 22.58
C VAL A 129 -15.29 20.06 22.06
N ASN A 130 -16.40 19.46 22.50
CA ASN A 130 -16.86 18.17 22.00
C ASN A 130 -17.23 18.23 20.51
N LYS A 131 -17.87 19.31 20.06
CA LYS A 131 -18.17 19.53 18.63
C LYS A 131 -16.90 19.60 17.78
N GLU A 132 -15.84 20.22 18.27
CA GLU A 132 -14.54 20.25 17.59
C GLU A 132 -13.93 18.85 17.50
N PHE A 133 -13.95 18.07 18.58
CA PHE A 133 -13.45 16.69 18.58
C PHE A 133 -14.25 15.78 17.63
N SER A 134 -15.57 15.90 17.57
CA SER A 134 -16.40 15.14 16.63
C SER A 134 -16.10 15.50 15.17
N LYS A 135 -15.86 16.78 14.87
CA LYS A 135 -15.43 17.22 13.54
C LYS A 135 -14.05 16.65 13.19
N LEU A 136 -13.12 16.65 14.14
CA LEU A 136 -11.79 16.06 13.97
C LEU A 136 -11.90 14.55 13.70
N GLN A 137 -12.69 13.82 14.49
CA GLN A 137 -12.93 12.39 14.28
C GLN A 137 -13.54 12.11 12.91
N SER A 138 -14.54 12.89 12.48
CA SER A 138 -15.14 12.74 11.15
C SER A 138 -14.13 13.01 10.01
N ALA A 139 -13.26 14.00 10.18
CA ALA A 139 -12.19 14.27 9.22
C ALA A 139 -11.16 13.13 9.18
N LEU A 140 -10.83 12.54 10.32
CA LEU A 140 -9.94 11.37 10.43
C LEU A 140 -10.56 10.14 9.80
N ASP A 141 -11.85 9.88 10.04
CA ASP A 141 -12.59 8.76 9.44
C ASP A 141 -12.65 8.88 7.92
N LYS A 142 -12.83 10.10 7.38
CA LYS A 142 -12.75 10.35 5.93
C LYS A 142 -11.35 10.13 5.37
N ARG A 143 -10.31 10.41 6.15
CA ARG A 143 -8.91 10.38 5.69
C ARG A 143 -8.28 8.99 5.79
N PHE A 144 -8.58 8.25 6.85
CA PHE A 144 -7.96 6.97 7.17
C PHE A 144 -8.94 5.78 7.11
N GLY A 145 -10.23 6.04 6.90
CA GLY A 145 -11.30 5.05 6.93
C GLY A 145 -12.04 5.05 8.27
N GLN A 146 -13.28 4.55 8.25
CA GLN A 146 -14.17 4.55 9.41
C GLN A 146 -13.55 3.81 10.60
N ASN A 147 -13.52 4.47 11.77
CA ASN A 147 -12.94 3.97 13.01
C ASN A 147 -11.46 3.57 12.90
N ALA A 148 -10.74 4.05 11.90
CA ALA A 148 -9.34 3.69 11.70
C ALA A 148 -8.47 4.06 12.91
N ILE A 149 -8.77 5.19 13.57
CA ILE A 149 -8.03 5.70 14.72
C ILE A 149 -8.17 4.84 15.98
N HIS A 150 -9.23 4.02 16.09
CA HIS A 150 -9.50 3.19 17.26
C HIS A 150 -8.89 1.79 17.13
N LYS A 151 -8.31 1.45 15.97
CA LYS A 151 -7.63 0.18 15.75
C LYS A 151 -6.31 0.17 16.52
N GLN A 152 -6.01 -0.94 17.21
CA GLN A 152 -4.76 -1.10 17.99
C GLN A 152 -3.50 -0.88 17.14
N ASP A 153 -3.56 -1.19 15.84
CA ASP A 153 -2.43 -1.04 14.92
C ASP A 153 -2.33 0.35 14.26
N PHE A 154 -3.20 1.29 14.62
CA PHE A 154 -3.20 2.61 14.00
C PHE A 154 -1.99 3.43 14.43
N ASP A 155 -1.08 3.66 13.48
CA ASP A 155 0.10 4.49 13.68
C ASP A 155 0.12 5.61 12.64
N LEU A 156 -0.08 6.84 13.13
CA LEU A 156 -0.01 8.06 12.33
C LEU A 156 1.32 8.21 11.59
N SER A 157 2.41 7.71 12.16
CA SER A 157 3.75 7.79 11.55
C SER A 157 3.88 6.89 10.32
N LYS A 158 3.08 5.82 10.24
CA LYS A 158 2.97 4.93 9.07
C LYS A 158 1.94 5.45 8.06
N ALA A 159 0.89 6.10 8.55
CA ALA A 159 -0.23 6.57 7.72
C ALA A 159 0.05 7.89 6.98
N ILE A 160 0.97 8.73 7.48
CA ILE A 160 1.37 9.98 6.84
C ILE A 160 2.84 9.86 6.41
N PRO A 161 3.17 9.88 5.10
CA PRO A 161 4.54 9.87 4.64
C PRO A 161 5.34 11.02 5.26
N GLN A 162 6.42 10.72 5.99
CA GLN A 162 7.28 11.72 6.65
C GLN A 162 8.12 12.56 5.67
N ASN A 163 7.89 12.43 4.37
CA ASN A 163 8.73 12.97 3.30
C ASN A 163 8.56 14.47 3.08
N LYS A 164 7.75 15.16 3.90
CA LYS A 164 7.68 16.63 3.92
C LYS A 164 8.18 17.12 5.28
N PRO A 165 8.99 18.19 5.33
CA PRO A 165 9.33 18.88 6.56
C PRO A 165 8.11 19.68 7.06
N GLN A 166 6.96 19.01 7.21
CA GLN A 166 5.84 19.58 7.95
C GLN A 166 6.25 19.61 9.41
N ASP A 167 6.14 20.81 10.00
CA ASP A 167 6.52 21.15 11.37
C ASP A 167 6.35 19.96 12.32
N LYS A 168 7.46 19.40 12.81
CA LYS A 168 7.46 18.36 13.86
C LYS A 168 6.52 18.74 15.01
N LYS A 169 6.39 20.04 15.27
CA LYS A 169 5.48 20.62 16.26
C LYS A 169 3.99 20.42 15.93
N LEU A 170 3.58 20.58 14.67
CA LEU A 170 2.21 20.31 14.23
C LEU A 170 1.92 18.81 14.23
N MET A 171 2.88 18.00 13.77
CA MET A 171 2.77 16.54 13.82
C MET A 171 2.60 16.03 15.26
N ASN A 172 3.39 16.55 16.20
CA ASN A 172 3.29 16.18 17.62
C ASN A 172 1.93 16.59 18.20
N LYS A 173 1.45 17.81 17.92
CA LYS A 173 0.12 18.26 18.36
C LYS A 173 -0.99 17.34 17.82
N PHE A 174 -0.88 16.93 16.56
CA PHE A 174 -1.83 16.04 15.93
C PHE A 174 -1.79 14.62 16.52
N GLN A 175 -0.59 14.10 16.81
CA GLN A 175 -0.44 12.83 17.51
C GLN A 175 -1.05 12.88 18.92
N THR A 176 -0.84 13.96 19.66
CA THR A 176 -1.47 14.15 20.98
C THR A 176 -3.00 14.16 20.87
N ALA A 177 -3.56 14.83 19.86
CA ALA A 177 -5.01 14.86 19.63
C ALA A 177 -5.58 13.47 19.31
N VAL A 178 -4.90 12.68 18.48
CA VAL A 178 -5.35 11.31 18.18
C VAL A 178 -5.26 10.40 19.40
N LYS A 179 -4.17 10.48 20.19
CA LYS A 179 -4.06 9.72 21.45
C LYS A 179 -5.17 10.08 22.44
N PHE A 180 -5.50 11.36 22.55
CA PHE A 180 -6.60 11.82 23.40
C PHE A 180 -7.94 11.21 22.97
N LEU A 181 -8.23 11.17 21.66
CA LEU A 181 -9.46 10.54 21.14
C LEU A 181 -9.50 9.02 21.39
N GLN A 182 -8.36 8.33 21.27
CA GLN A 182 -8.24 6.90 21.58
C GLN A 182 -8.51 6.63 23.06
N GLN A 183 -7.90 7.41 23.97
CA GLN A 183 -8.08 7.27 25.41
C GLN A 183 -9.52 7.56 25.82
N ARG A 184 -10.11 8.63 25.27
CA ARG A 184 -11.53 8.95 25.46
C ARG A 184 -12.42 7.77 25.09
N TYR A 185 -12.19 7.15 23.93
CA TYR A 185 -12.97 6.01 23.47
C TYR A 185 -12.82 4.81 24.42
N VAL A 186 -11.61 4.51 24.88
CA VAL A 186 -11.37 3.44 25.87
C VAL A 186 -12.09 3.72 27.19
N GLU A 187 -12.07 4.94 27.70
CA GLU A 187 -12.81 5.31 28.91
C GLU A 187 -14.32 5.23 28.73
N GLU A 188 -14.85 5.68 27.59
CA GLU A 188 -16.27 5.55 27.27
C GLU A 188 -16.70 4.07 27.23
N GLN A 189 -15.89 3.19 26.64
CA GLN A 189 -16.14 1.74 26.65
C GLN A 189 -16.07 1.15 28.07
N ASN A 190 -15.06 1.51 28.86
CA ASN A 190 -14.91 1.03 30.23
C ASN A 190 -16.09 1.46 31.12
N ASN A 191 -16.54 2.72 30.98
CA ASN A 191 -17.70 3.24 31.69
C ASN A 191 -19.00 2.53 31.26
N ALA A 192 -19.17 2.24 29.97
CA ALA A 192 -20.32 1.48 29.48
C ALA A 192 -20.34 0.05 30.06
N ILE A 193 -19.19 -0.64 30.10
CA ILE A 193 -19.06 -1.97 30.69
C ILE A 193 -19.35 -1.95 32.20
N ALA A 194 -18.85 -0.93 32.91
CA ALA A 194 -19.11 -0.76 34.34
C ALA A 194 -20.61 -0.54 34.65
N GLN A 195 -21.31 0.24 33.81
CA GLN A 195 -22.76 0.47 33.94
C GLN A 195 -23.60 -0.76 33.64
N ILE A 196 -23.14 -1.66 32.76
CA ILE A 196 -23.83 -2.94 32.50
C ILE A 196 -23.65 -3.87 33.70
N LYS A 197 -22.42 -3.98 34.24
CA LYS A 197 -22.14 -4.83 35.42
C LYS A 197 -22.86 -4.37 36.68
N SER A 198 -23.04 -3.06 36.90
CA SER A 198 -23.76 -2.57 38.09
C SER A 198 -25.27 -2.84 38.03
N LYS A 199 -25.85 -2.90 36.83
CA LYS A 199 -27.26 -3.26 36.61
C LYS A 199 -27.55 -4.74 36.83
N ASP A 200 -26.59 -5.63 36.56
CA ASP A 200 -26.74 -7.07 36.83
C ASP A 200 -26.60 -7.42 38.32
N VAL A 201 -25.94 -6.59 39.13
CA VAL A 201 -25.76 -6.82 40.59
C VAL A 201 -26.95 -6.32 41.42
N THR A 202 -27.83 -5.50 40.83
CA THR A 202 -29.01 -4.91 41.52
C THR A 202 -30.33 -5.62 41.18
N ARG A 203 -30.30 -6.80 40.55
CA ARG A 203 -31.48 -7.58 40.18
C ARG A 203 -31.58 -8.89 40.94
#